data_AF-A0A5Q4G985-F1
#
_entry.id   AF-A0A5Q4G985-F1
#
_cell.length_a   1.000
_cell.length_b   1.000
_cell.length_c   1.000
_cell.angle_alpha   90.00
_cell.angle_beta   90.00
_cell.angle_gamma   90.00
#
_symmetry.space_group_name_H-M   'P 1'
#
loop_
_entity.id
_entity.type
_entity.pdbx_description
1 polymer ?
#
loop_
_entity_poly.entity_id
_entity_poly.type
_entity_poly.pdbx_seq_one_letter_code
_entity_poly.pdbx_strand_id
1 'polypeptide(L)'
;MSKSLLDKLKKFMSRDFREQLEKRDKLKKMMSKMRKKQKQLEDELAQEYDPLLQEELRTKIRLLEEQRRKGLDLLKELREARKG
;
A
#
# COMPACT_ATOMS: atom_id res chain seq x y z
N MET A 1 15.16 -18.02 -38.59
CA MET A 1 14.96 -18.67 -37.28
C MET A 1 15.24 -17.70 -36.14
N SER A 2 14.40 -16.68 -35.92
CA SER A 2 14.63 -15.64 -34.88
C SER A 2 13.35 -15.21 -34.13
N LYS A 3 12.18 -15.76 -34.47
CA LYS A 3 10.91 -15.40 -33.84
C LYS A 3 10.83 -15.81 -32.35
N SER A 4 11.47 -16.91 -31.97
CA SER A 4 11.32 -17.45 -30.61
C SER A 4 11.97 -16.59 -29.51
N LEU A 5 13.03 -15.84 -29.81
CA LEU A 5 13.71 -14.99 -28.83
C LEU A 5 12.90 -13.71 -28.57
N LEU A 6 12.41 -13.08 -29.64
CA LEU A 6 11.52 -11.91 -29.58
C LEU A 6 10.20 -12.24 -28.86
N ASP A 7 9.62 -13.41 -29.12
CA ASP A 7 8.39 -13.85 -28.45
C ASP A 7 8.62 -14.16 -26.96
N LYS A 8 9.77 -14.73 -26.60
CA LYS A 8 10.17 -14.93 -25.20
C LYS A 8 10.36 -13.59 -24.48
N LEU A 9 11.00 -12.63 -25.12
CA LEU A 9 11.23 -11.30 -24.56
C LEU A 9 9.91 -10.55 -24.33
N LYS A 10 9.00 -10.59 -25.31
CA LYS A 10 7.65 -10.03 -25.18
C LYS A 10 6.87 -10.67 -24.04
N LYS A 11 6.92 -12.00 -23.91
CA LYS A 11 6.26 -12.73 -22.81
C LYS A 11 6.87 -12.36 -21.45
N PHE A 12 8.19 -12.24 -21.37
CA PHE A 12 8.90 -11.85 -20.14
C PHE A 12 8.49 -10.43 -19.72
N MET A 13 8.57 -9.45 -20.62
CA MET A 13 8.11 -8.08 -20.34
C MET A 13 6.63 -8.02 -19.94
N SER A 14 5.78 -8.84 -20.58
CA SER A 14 4.36 -8.94 -20.23
C SER A 14 4.13 -9.54 -18.84
N ARG A 15 4.97 -10.49 -18.42
CA ARG A 15 4.91 -11.09 -17.09
C ARG A 15 5.36 -10.09 -16.03
N ASP A 16 6.49 -9.43 -16.22
CA ASP A 16 7.01 -8.41 -15.32
C ASP A 16 5.98 -7.29 -15.12
N PHE A 17 5.34 -6.87 -16.22
CA PHE A 17 4.27 -5.89 -16.18
C PHE A 17 3.09 -6.33 -15.32
N ARG A 18 2.64 -7.59 -15.46
CA ARG A 18 1.55 -8.14 -14.63
C ARG A 18 1.96 -8.21 -13.15
N GLU A 19 3.17 -8.67 -12.86
CA GLU A 19 3.67 -8.75 -11.48
C GLU A 19 3.75 -7.37 -10.82
N GLN A 20 4.16 -6.33 -11.55
CA GLN A 20 4.15 -4.94 -11.06
C GLN A 20 2.72 -4.44 -10.79
N LEU A 21 1.77 -4.71 -11.68
CA LEU A 21 0.36 -4.35 -11.46
C LEU A 21 -0.22 -5.03 -10.21
N GLU A 22 0.05 -6.32 -10.03
CA GLU A 22 -0.39 -7.06 -8.86
C GLU A 22 0.19 -6.50 -7.56
N LYS A 23 1.49 -6.18 -7.54
CA LYS A 23 2.15 -5.56 -6.39
C LYS A 23 1.51 -4.22 -6.04
N ARG A 24 1.24 -3.38 -7.04
CA ARG A 24 0.56 -2.09 -6.87
C ARG A 24 -0.85 -2.28 -6.31
N ASP A 25 -1.61 -3.23 -6.83
CA ASP A 25 -2.99 -3.45 -6.40
C ASP A 25 -3.06 -4.04 -4.98
N LYS A 26 -2.13 -4.93 -4.62
CA LYS A 26 -1.95 -5.41 -3.24
C LYS A 26 -1.63 -4.25 -2.30
N LEU A 27 -0.70 -3.38 -2.66
CA LEU A 27 -0.31 -2.21 -1.87
C LEU A 27 -1.50 -1.25 -1.68
N LYS A 28 -2.25 -0.95 -2.76
CA LYS A 28 -3.47 -0.12 -2.69
C LYS A 28 -4.52 -0.73 -1.75
N LYS A 29 -4.75 -2.04 -1.84
CA LYS A 29 -5.67 -2.75 -0.93
C LYS A 29 -5.21 -2.66 0.52
N MET A 30 -3.90 -2.82 0.78
CA MET A 30 -3.33 -2.69 2.12
C MET A 30 -3.53 -1.29 2.70
N MET A 31 -3.25 -0.24 1.93
CA MET A 31 -3.49 1.15 2.34
C MET A 31 -4.96 1.42 2.66
N SER A 32 -5.89 0.85 1.88
CA SER A 32 -7.32 0.96 2.18
C SER A 32 -7.71 0.24 3.46
N LYS A 33 -7.09 -0.90 3.79
CA LYS A 33 -7.33 -1.61 5.06
C LYS A 33 -6.80 -0.80 6.25
N MET A 34 -5.58 -0.26 6.12
CA MET A 34 -4.99 0.62 7.14
C MET A 34 -5.87 1.85 7.42
N ARG A 35 -6.41 2.50 6.37
CA ARG A 35 -7.38 3.60 6.54
C ARG A 35 -8.60 3.20 7.35
N LYS A 36 -9.18 2.03 7.06
CA LYS A 36 -10.36 1.54 7.77
C LYS A 36 -10.03 1.26 9.24
N LYS A 37 -8.89 0.63 9.52
CA LYS A 37 -8.47 0.37 10.90
C LYS A 37 -8.13 1.64 11.66
N GLN A 38 -7.49 2.62 11.01
CA GLN A 38 -7.26 3.94 11.60
C GLN A 38 -8.58 4.57 12.04
N LYS A 39 -9.58 4.61 11.14
CA LYS A 39 -10.90 5.15 11.48
C LYS A 39 -11.55 4.41 12.66
N GLN A 40 -11.46 3.07 12.69
CA GLN A 40 -11.97 2.30 13.82
C GLN A 40 -11.29 2.67 15.14
N LEU A 41 -9.97 2.85 15.14
CA LEU A 41 -9.24 3.27 16.33
C LEU A 41 -9.57 4.70 16.76
N GLU A 42 -9.84 5.60 15.80
CA GLU A 42 -10.32 6.96 16.08
C GLU A 42 -11.72 6.93 16.71
N ASP A 43 -12.62 6.08 16.20
CA ASP A 43 -13.96 5.87 16.75
C ASP A 43 -13.88 5.24 18.16
N GLU A 44 -12.98 4.26 18.38
CA GLU A 44 -12.69 3.65 19.69
C GLU A 44 -12.15 4.71 20.67
N LEU A 45 -11.19 5.54 20.24
CA LEU A 45 -10.59 6.60 21.06
C LEU A 45 -11.62 7.65 21.50
N ALA A 46 -12.62 7.95 20.66
CA ALA A 46 -13.67 8.90 20.98
C ALA A 46 -14.61 8.43 22.11
N GLN A 47 -14.66 7.12 22.37
CA GLN A 47 -15.49 6.49 23.40
C GLN A 47 -14.68 6.02 24.61
N GLU A 48 -13.35 6.08 24.55
CA GLU A 48 -12.47 5.66 25.62
C GLU A 48 -12.27 6.79 26.64
N TYR A 49 -12.35 6.46 27.93
CA TYR A 49 -12.20 7.41 29.03
C TYR A 49 -10.99 7.11 29.92
N ASP A 50 -10.41 5.92 29.82
CA ASP A 50 -9.15 5.58 30.49
C ASP A 50 -7.97 6.29 29.80
N PRO A 51 -7.26 7.19 30.49
CA PRO A 51 -6.12 7.91 29.94
C PRO A 51 -5.02 6.99 29.37
N LEU A 52 -4.79 5.83 29.98
CA LEU A 52 -3.75 4.89 29.51
C LEU A 52 -4.15 4.26 28.17
N LEU A 53 -5.41 3.83 28.06
CA LEU A 53 -5.94 3.28 26.82
C LEU A 53 -6.03 4.33 25.71
N GLN A 54 -6.38 5.57 26.06
CA GLN A 54 -6.34 6.68 25.11
C GLN A 54 -4.94 6.91 24.52
N GLU A 55 -3.89 6.87 25.35
CA GLU A 55 -2.51 7.01 24.90
C GLU A 55 -2.09 5.85 23.98
N GLU A 56 -2.48 4.62 24.33
CA GLU A 56 -2.20 3.45 23.50
C GLU A 56 -2.89 3.54 22.14
N LEU A 57 -4.16 3.92 22.10
CA LEU A 57 -4.93 4.13 20.87
C LEU A 57 -4.31 5.22 20.00
N ARG A 58 -3.94 6.37 20.59
CA ARG A 58 -3.25 7.46 19.87
C ARG A 58 -1.93 6.99 19.26
N THR A 59 -1.17 6.17 19.98
CA THR A 59 0.09 5.60 19.50
C THR A 59 -0.14 4.68 18.30
N LYS A 60 -1.15 3.80 18.37
CA LYS A 60 -1.54 2.92 17.26
C LYS A 60 -2.01 3.71 16.03
N ILE A 61 -2.81 4.76 16.23
CA ILE A 61 -3.27 5.66 15.15
C ILE A 61 -2.06 6.28 14.45
N ARG A 62 -1.16 6.90 15.22
CA ARG A 62 0.04 7.56 14.67
C ARG A 62 0.93 6.59 13.88
N LEU A 63 1.11 5.37 14.37
CA LEU A 63 1.87 4.34 13.66
C LEU A 63 1.22 3.99 12.31
N LEU A 64 -0.11 3.82 12.28
CA LEU A 64 -0.85 3.53 11.05
C LEU A 64 -0.77 4.69 10.05
N GLU A 65 -0.83 5.94 10.52
CA GLU A 65 -0.67 7.12 9.68
C GLU A 65 0.70 7.16 9.00
N GLU A 66 1.77 6.94 9.76
CA GLU A 66 3.14 6.91 9.25
C GLU A 66 3.36 5.77 8.25
N GLN A 67 2.87 4.57 8.57
CA GLN A 67 2.95 3.42 7.66
C GLN A 67 2.16 3.68 6.37
N ARG A 68 0.99 4.29 6.48
CA ARG A 68 0.15 4.61 5.34
C ARG A 68 0.75 5.71 4.47
N ARG A 69 1.36 6.74 5.07
CA ARG A 69 2.08 7.79 4.32
C ARG A 69 3.18 7.17 3.46
N LYS A 70 4.05 6.36 4.08
CA LYS A 70 5.12 5.63 3.37
C LYS A 70 4.58 4.75 2.24
N GLY A 71 3.48 4.04 2.47
CA GLY A 71 2.86 3.20 1.43
C GLY A 71 2.23 4.00 0.28
N LEU A 72 1.72 5.20 0.54
CA LEU A 72 1.22 6.12 -0.50
C LEU A 72 2.37 6.74 -1.30
N ASP A 73 3.48 7.09 -0.65
CA ASP A 73 4.69 7.60 -1.30
C ASP A 73 5.25 6.54 -2.27
N LEU A 74 5.36 5.29 -1.82
CA LEU A 74 5.76 4.17 -2.67
C LEU A 74 4.81 3.96 -3.87
N LEU A 75 3.49 4.14 -3.68
CA LEU A 75 2.53 4.09 -4.79
C LEU A 75 2.73 5.23 -5.78
N LYS A 76 3.17 6.41 -5.32
CA LYS A 76 3.46 7.56 -6.18
C LYS A 76 4.72 7.29 -7.00
N GLU A 77 5.79 6.83 -6.37
CA GLU A 77 7.04 6.44 -7.04
C GLU A 77 6.80 5.37 -8.11
N LEU A 78 6.01 4.33 -7.81
CA LEU A 78 5.65 3.28 -8.77
C LEU A 78 4.82 3.80 -9.95
N ARG A 79 4.10 4.91 -9.80
CA ARG A 79 3.38 5.55 -10.92
C ARG A 79 4.30 6.42 -11.76
N GLU A 80 5.24 7.12 -11.13
CA GLU A 80 6.19 8.00 -11.79
C GLU A 80 7.23 7.20 -12.60
N ALA A 81 7.76 6.12 -12.02
CA ALA A 81 8.66 5.18 -12.71
C ALA A 81 8.03 4.48 -13.94
N ARG A 82 6.70 4.57 -14.10
CA ARG A 82 5.98 4.05 -15.27
C ARG A 82 5.75 5.11 -16.35
N LYS A 83 5.90 6.40 -16.03
CA LYS A 83 5.69 7.51 -16.97
C LYS A 83 6.97 7.90 -17.73
N GLY A 84 8.14 7.53 -17.23
CA GLY A 84 9.43 7.63 -17.94
C GLY A 84 9.75 6.32 -18.63
#